data_AF-A0A8B9DN95-F1
#
_entry.id   AF-A0A8B9DN95-F1
#
_cell.length_a   1.000
_cell.length_b   1.000
_cell.length_c   1.000
_cell.angle_alpha   90.00
_cell.angle_beta   90.00
_cell.angle_gamma   90.00
#
_symmetry.space_group_name_H-M   'P 1'
#
loop_
_entity.id
_entity.type
_entity.pdbx_description
1 polymer ?
#
loop_
_entity_poly.entity_id
_entity_poly.type
_entity_poly.pdbx_seq_one_letter_code
_entity_poly.pdbx_strand_id
1 'polypeptide(L)'
;RTLLRKTHEKEGAQTEGNDEVVHSDDIHFNPIVSLPEVEVKSGEEDEEILFKERDAVGLLGHLSTLLAQWKERGVGKIKILFHTQKKYYRVLMRRDQVLKVCASHVITKEINLVPSDTSNNVLIWTATDYADGEVKVEYIAGRVKSQEMAISFKKRFEECQQSLSELQKGQQSLPAGLSKDTNPVVYFEVSADDKPSGHVTMEDRPGGAVEGGEQRSGSPC
;
A
#
# COMPACT_ATOMS: atom_id res chain seq x y z
N ARG A 1 -73.52 30.10 21.35
CA ARG A 1 -73.28 31.44 20.77
C ARG A 1 -74.46 32.29 21.22
N THR A 2 -74.39 33.25 22.14
CA THR A 2 -73.41 34.33 22.31
C THR A 2 -73.61 34.94 23.70
N LEU A 3 -72.54 35.23 24.45
CA LEU A 3 -72.56 36.02 25.68
C LEU A 3 -71.61 37.22 25.54
N LEU A 4 -72.23 38.40 25.70
CA LEU A 4 -71.79 39.70 26.24
C LEU A 4 -70.37 40.27 26.01
N ARG A 5 -70.39 41.47 25.36
CA ARG A 5 -69.89 42.80 25.80
C ARG A 5 -68.59 42.87 26.62
N LYS A 6 -67.70 43.81 26.23
CA LYS A 6 -67.58 45.18 26.79
C LYS A 6 -66.33 45.90 26.26
N THR A 7 -66.49 47.16 25.86
CA THR A 7 -65.39 48.10 25.57
C THR A 7 -64.78 48.63 26.87
N HIS A 8 -63.47 48.77 26.91
CA HIS A 8 -62.78 49.75 27.76
C HIS A 8 -61.45 50.16 27.12
N GLU A 9 -61.30 51.46 26.85
CA GLU A 9 -60.01 52.12 26.65
C GLU A 9 -59.29 52.27 28.00
N LYS A 10 -57.97 52.06 28.02
CA LYS A 10 -56.99 53.02 28.58
C LYS A 10 -55.53 52.60 28.31
N GLU A 11 -54.84 53.53 27.66
CA GLU A 11 -53.42 53.92 27.67
C GLU A 11 -52.34 53.02 28.30
N GLY A 12 -51.25 52.86 27.53
CA GLY A 12 -49.90 53.15 28.01
C GLY A 12 -49.02 51.96 28.40
N ALA A 13 -48.19 51.49 27.47
CA ALA A 13 -46.74 51.31 27.64
C ALA A 13 -46.17 50.62 26.40
N GLN A 14 -45.36 51.36 25.65
CA GLN A 14 -44.45 50.82 24.65
C GLN A 14 -43.46 49.86 25.32
N THR A 15 -43.31 48.67 24.75
CA THR A 15 -42.02 48.00 24.58
C THR A 15 -42.22 46.93 23.53
N GLU A 16 -41.92 47.28 22.28
CA GLU A 16 -41.73 46.33 21.21
C GLU A 16 -40.50 45.48 21.54
N GLY A 17 -40.71 44.27 22.06
CA GLY A 17 -39.69 43.23 22.09
C GLY A 17 -39.58 42.63 20.70
N ASN A 18 -38.93 43.39 19.80
CA ASN A 18 -38.51 42.90 18.50
C ASN A 18 -37.40 41.87 18.72
N ASP A 19 -37.76 40.57 18.82
CA ASP A 19 -36.82 39.46 18.64
C ASP A 19 -36.45 39.35 17.15
N GLU A 20 -35.91 40.45 16.62
CA GLU A 20 -35.14 40.45 15.40
C GLU A 20 -33.87 39.66 15.72
N VAL A 21 -33.81 38.43 15.21
CA VAL A 21 -32.58 37.66 15.12
C VAL A 21 -31.65 38.49 14.25
N VAL A 22 -30.82 39.32 14.90
CA VAL A 22 -29.75 40.08 14.24
C VAL A 22 -28.85 39.03 13.61
N HIS A 23 -28.98 38.84 12.29
CA HIS A 23 -28.02 38.09 11.51
C HIS A 23 -26.68 38.81 11.69
N SER A 24 -25.81 38.27 12.54
CA SER A 24 -24.52 38.89 12.82
C SER A 24 -23.76 39.01 11.50
N ASP A 25 -23.45 40.24 11.11
CA ASP A 25 -22.63 40.57 9.95
C ASP A 25 -21.37 39.70 9.94
N ASP A 26 -21.06 39.16 8.76
CA ASP A 26 -19.93 38.27 8.44
C ASP A 26 -18.77 38.36 9.43
N ILE A 27 -18.63 37.32 10.27
CA ILE A 27 -17.48 37.16 11.15
C ILE A 27 -16.24 36.93 10.26
N HIS A 28 -15.52 38.02 9.99
CA HIS A 28 -14.30 38.01 9.19
C HIS A 28 -13.08 37.66 10.04
N PHE A 29 -12.35 36.62 9.65
CA PHE A 29 -11.09 36.23 10.28
C PHE A 29 -9.91 36.62 9.40
N ASN A 30 -8.96 37.36 9.99
CA ASN A 30 -7.68 37.61 9.34
C ASN A 30 -6.89 36.29 9.26
N PRO A 31 -6.30 35.94 8.09
CA PRO A 31 -5.54 34.72 7.95
C PRO A 31 -4.33 34.73 8.88
N ILE A 32 -4.27 33.73 9.78
CA ILE A 32 -3.17 33.57 10.75
C ILE A 32 -1.87 33.23 10.02
N VAL A 33 -1.97 32.55 8.88
CA VAL A 33 -0.84 32.11 8.07
C VAL A 33 -1.13 32.33 6.58
N SER A 34 -0.13 32.84 5.86
CA SER A 34 -0.11 32.86 4.41
C SER A 34 0.70 31.66 3.93
N LEU A 35 0.02 30.68 3.34
CA LEU A 35 0.68 29.53 2.74
C LEU A 35 1.17 29.91 1.34
N PRO A 36 2.46 29.75 1.01
CA PRO A 36 2.93 29.96 -0.34
C PRO A 36 2.32 28.92 -1.29
N GLU A 37 2.11 29.30 -2.54
CA GLU A 37 1.74 28.34 -3.59
C GLU A 37 2.91 27.39 -3.82
N VAL A 38 2.66 26.09 -3.66
CA VAL A 38 3.67 25.04 -3.84
C VAL A 38 3.19 24.10 -4.94
N GLU A 39 4.10 23.74 -5.84
CA GLU A 39 3.84 22.71 -6.85
C GLU A 39 3.61 21.35 -6.16
N VAL A 40 2.39 20.82 -6.30
CA VAL A 40 2.02 19.53 -5.71
C VAL A 40 2.29 18.42 -6.71
N LYS A 41 3.22 17.52 -6.37
CA LYS A 41 3.50 16.32 -7.18
C LYS A 41 2.68 15.14 -6.67
N SER A 42 2.06 14.40 -7.60
CA SER A 42 1.23 13.24 -7.25
C SER A 42 2.07 12.03 -6.78
N GLY A 43 3.33 11.98 -7.19
CA GLY A 43 4.21 10.81 -7.04
C GLY A 43 3.86 9.67 -8.01
N GLU A 44 3.05 9.94 -9.04
CA GLU A 44 2.62 8.99 -10.07
C GLU A 44 3.16 9.38 -11.48
N GLU A 45 4.03 10.39 -11.56
CA GLU A 45 4.47 11.00 -12.84
C GLU A 45 5.33 10.06 -13.70
N ASP A 46 6.08 9.14 -13.08
CA ASP A 46 6.96 8.17 -13.74
C ASP A 46 6.26 6.84 -14.08
N GLU A 47 4.94 6.78 -13.84
CA GLU A 47 4.17 5.55 -13.87
C GLU A 47 3.05 5.58 -14.90
N GLU A 48 2.94 4.50 -15.68
CA GLU A 48 1.87 4.31 -16.64
C GLU A 48 0.65 3.65 -15.99
N ILE A 49 -0.54 4.15 -16.28
CA ILE A 49 -1.79 3.61 -15.78
C ILE A 49 -2.23 2.44 -16.66
N LEU A 50 -2.10 1.23 -16.14
CA LEU A 50 -2.45 -0.01 -16.83
C LEU A 50 -3.88 -0.47 -16.58
N PHE A 51 -4.43 -0.08 -15.43
CA PHE A 51 -5.82 -0.30 -15.06
C PHE A 51 -6.34 0.95 -14.35
N LYS A 52 -7.42 1.52 -14.87
CA LYS A 52 -8.20 2.60 -14.25
C LYS A 52 -9.54 2.63 -14.96
N GLU A 53 -10.38 1.66 -14.65
CA GLU A 53 -11.73 1.67 -15.19
C GLU A 53 -12.52 2.84 -14.58
N ARG A 54 -13.28 3.56 -15.41
CA ARG A 54 -13.97 4.81 -15.01
C ARG A 54 -14.95 4.61 -13.85
N ASP A 55 -15.29 3.36 -13.54
CA ASP A 55 -16.22 2.96 -12.49
C ASP A 55 -15.62 2.06 -11.40
N ALA A 56 -14.31 1.81 -11.40
CA ALA A 56 -13.62 1.02 -10.36
C ALA A 56 -13.55 1.75 -9.03
N VAL A 57 -14.70 1.91 -8.38
CA VAL A 57 -14.82 2.25 -6.97
C VAL A 57 -14.53 0.97 -6.21
N GLY A 58 -13.32 0.89 -5.65
CA GLY A 58 -12.96 -0.09 -4.66
C GLY A 58 -13.52 0.36 -3.31
N LEU A 59 -14.16 -0.53 -2.57
CA LEU A 59 -14.21 -0.44 -1.11
C LEU A 59 -13.14 -1.40 -0.59
N LEU A 60 -12.14 -0.85 0.07
CA LEU A 60 -11.04 -1.60 0.63
C LEU A 60 -11.35 -1.96 2.08
N GLY A 61 -11.38 -3.24 2.41
CA GLY A 61 -11.39 -3.75 3.78
C GLY A 61 -10.03 -4.29 4.17
N HIS A 62 -9.66 -4.16 5.44
CA HIS A 62 -8.53 -4.90 6.03
C HIS A 62 -8.99 -5.79 7.19
N LEU A 63 -8.32 -6.93 7.41
CA LEU A 63 -8.62 -7.79 8.55
C LEU A 63 -8.01 -7.19 9.83
N SER A 64 -8.88 -6.80 10.77
CA SER A 64 -8.44 -6.28 12.06
C SER A 64 -7.80 -7.38 12.91
N THR A 65 -6.53 -7.23 13.27
CA THR A 65 -5.78 -8.18 14.12
C THR A 65 -6.42 -8.43 15.48
N LEU A 66 -7.11 -7.42 16.04
CA LEU A 66 -7.76 -7.50 17.36
C LEU A 66 -9.08 -8.30 17.37
N LEU A 67 -9.84 -8.26 16.27
CA LEU A 67 -11.26 -8.67 16.27
C LEU A 67 -11.59 -9.66 15.14
N ALA A 68 -10.59 -10.08 14.35
CA ALA A 68 -10.74 -10.97 13.19
C ALA A 68 -11.92 -10.59 12.29
N GLN A 69 -12.17 -9.28 12.12
CA GLN A 69 -13.26 -8.75 11.32
C GLN A 69 -12.74 -7.77 10.26
N TRP A 70 -13.45 -7.71 9.14
CA TRP A 70 -13.18 -6.74 8.08
C TRP A 70 -13.54 -5.32 8.54
N LYS A 71 -12.57 -4.40 8.46
CA LYS A 71 -12.77 -2.97 8.69
C LYS A 71 -12.58 -2.20 7.40
N GLU A 72 -13.48 -1.27 7.13
CA GLU A 72 -13.33 -0.35 6.02
C GLU A 72 -12.05 0.49 6.17
N ARG A 73 -11.23 0.47 5.13
CA ARG A 73 -9.99 1.24 5.00
C ARG A 73 -10.14 2.41 4.03
N GLY A 74 -11.04 2.33 3.05
CA GLY A 74 -11.31 3.47 2.18
C GLY A 74 -12.15 3.13 0.96
N VAL A 75 -12.79 4.15 0.41
CA VAL A 75 -13.57 4.10 -0.83
C VAL A 75 -12.95 5.05 -1.84
N GLY A 76 -12.71 4.57 -3.06
CA GLY A 76 -12.23 5.40 -4.15
C GLY A 76 -11.71 4.60 -5.34
N LYS A 77 -10.95 5.25 -6.21
CA LYS A 77 -10.49 4.63 -7.47
C LYS A 77 -9.24 3.78 -7.26
N ILE A 78 -9.35 2.49 -7.58
CA ILE A 78 -8.20 1.57 -7.62
C ILE A 78 -7.51 1.62 -8.98
N LYS A 79 -6.18 1.68 -8.96
CA LYS A 79 -5.33 1.70 -10.16
C LYS A 79 -4.28 0.60 -10.09
N ILE A 80 -3.91 0.06 -11.27
CA ILE A 80 -2.66 -0.68 -11.46
C ILE A 80 -1.74 0.22 -12.26
N LEU A 81 -0.55 0.46 -11.72
CA LEU A 81 0.46 1.37 -12.25
C LEU A 81 1.72 0.59 -12.60
N PHE A 82 2.43 1.00 -13.66
CA PHE A 82 3.72 0.45 -14.05
C PHE A 82 4.78 1.53 -14.07
N HIS A 83 5.82 1.37 -13.25
CA HIS A 83 6.94 2.29 -13.24
C HIS A 83 7.87 1.98 -14.42
N THR A 84 7.91 2.89 -15.39
CA THR A 84 8.62 2.68 -16.66
C THR A 84 10.14 2.53 -16.51
N GLN A 85 10.75 3.29 -15.59
CA GLN A 85 12.19 3.25 -15.31
C GLN A 85 12.58 2.06 -14.41
N LYS A 86 11.87 1.86 -13.29
CA LYS A 86 12.19 0.82 -12.29
C LYS A 86 11.61 -0.56 -12.63
N LYS A 87 10.76 -0.65 -13.65
CA LYS A 87 10.20 -1.89 -14.19
C LYS A 87 9.43 -2.73 -13.17
N TYR A 88 8.66 -2.09 -12.29
CA TYR A 88 7.75 -2.77 -11.37
C TYR A 88 6.31 -2.33 -11.57
N TYR A 89 5.39 -3.19 -11.16
CA TYR A 89 3.95 -2.91 -11.14
C TYR A 89 3.50 -2.70 -9.70
N ARG A 90 2.59 -1.75 -9.46
CA ARG A 90 1.98 -1.55 -8.14
C ARG A 90 0.48 -1.31 -8.22
N VAL A 91 -0.22 -1.69 -7.17
CA VAL A 91 -1.59 -1.26 -6.92
C VAL A 91 -1.56 0.03 -6.14
N LEU A 92 -2.33 1.01 -6.57
CA LEU A 92 -2.53 2.28 -5.86
C LEU A 92 -4.02 2.59 -5.74
N MET A 93 -4.46 2.93 -4.55
CA MET A 93 -5.82 3.39 -4.31
C MET A 93 -5.82 4.60 -3.39
N ARG A 94 -6.59 5.61 -3.74
CA ARG A 94 -6.80 6.81 -2.92
C ARG A 94 -8.27 6.92 -2.53
N ARG A 95 -8.52 7.44 -1.34
CA ARG A 95 -9.86 7.77 -0.87
C ARG A 95 -10.42 8.95 -1.65
N ASP A 96 -11.70 8.90 -1.98
CA ASP A 96 -12.41 10.03 -2.54
C ASP A 96 -12.44 11.20 -1.54
N GLN A 97 -12.51 12.43 -2.03
CA GLN A 97 -12.47 13.71 -1.28
C GLN A 97 -11.14 14.01 -0.58
N VAL A 98 -10.63 13.11 0.27
CA VAL A 98 -9.41 13.35 1.07
C VAL A 98 -8.12 13.04 0.33
N LEU A 99 -8.19 12.29 -0.77
CA LEU A 99 -7.07 11.91 -1.66
C LEU A 99 -5.89 11.19 -0.96
N LYS A 100 -6.08 10.78 0.30
CA LYS A 100 -5.13 9.95 1.06
C LYS A 100 -5.03 8.57 0.44
N VAL A 101 -3.81 8.06 0.36
CA VAL A 101 -3.55 6.68 -0.07
C VAL A 101 -4.15 5.73 0.95
N CYS A 102 -4.86 4.72 0.47
CA CYS A 102 -5.43 3.65 1.30
C CYS A 102 -5.05 2.26 0.82
N ALA A 103 -4.35 2.13 -0.31
CA ALA A 103 -3.58 0.94 -0.68
C ALA A 103 -2.38 1.40 -1.53
N SER A 104 -1.20 0.87 -1.23
CA SER A 104 0.00 1.05 -2.02
C SER A 104 0.93 -0.14 -1.79
N HIS A 105 0.88 -1.13 -2.70
CA HIS A 105 1.75 -2.31 -2.66
C HIS A 105 2.23 -2.70 -4.05
N VAL A 106 3.43 -3.29 -4.11
CA VAL A 106 4.00 -3.84 -5.34
C VAL A 106 3.29 -5.14 -5.69
N ILE A 107 3.03 -5.36 -6.97
CA ILE A 107 2.52 -6.64 -7.48
C ILE A 107 3.67 -7.62 -7.54
N THR A 108 3.59 -8.69 -6.76
CA THR A 108 4.54 -9.80 -6.77
C THR A 108 3.84 -11.09 -7.21
N LYS A 109 4.59 -12.14 -7.56
CA LYS A 109 4.01 -13.40 -8.07
C LYS A 109 3.31 -14.21 -6.98
N GLU A 110 3.66 -13.94 -5.73
CA GLU A 110 3.15 -14.63 -4.55
C GLU A 110 1.76 -14.13 -4.16
N ILE A 111 1.34 -12.95 -4.64
CA ILE A 111 0.02 -12.41 -4.38
C ILE A 111 -1.02 -13.17 -5.22
N ASN A 112 -1.99 -13.77 -4.55
CA ASN A 112 -3.11 -14.45 -5.20
C ASN A 112 -4.43 -13.72 -4.90
N LEU A 113 -5.17 -13.36 -5.95
CA LEU A 113 -6.50 -12.75 -5.87
C LEU A 113 -7.57 -13.84 -5.84
N VAL A 114 -8.16 -14.06 -4.67
CA VAL A 114 -9.18 -15.07 -4.43
C VAL A 114 -10.56 -14.40 -4.37
N PRO A 115 -11.53 -14.81 -5.20
CA PRO A 115 -12.92 -14.36 -5.06
C PRO A 115 -13.49 -14.71 -3.68
N SER A 116 -14.30 -13.82 -3.11
CA SER A 116 -15.00 -14.12 -1.86
C SER A 116 -16.17 -15.07 -2.09
N ASP A 117 -16.33 -16.08 -1.22
CA ASP A 117 -17.49 -16.99 -1.25
C ASP A 117 -18.82 -16.27 -0.99
N THR A 118 -18.78 -15.10 -0.34
CA THR A 118 -19.98 -14.34 0.02
C THR A 118 -20.44 -13.41 -1.11
N SER A 119 -19.53 -12.99 -2.01
CA SER A 119 -19.87 -12.04 -3.05
C SER A 119 -18.92 -12.05 -4.24
N ASN A 120 -19.50 -12.14 -5.43
CA ASN A 120 -18.76 -12.25 -6.70
C ASN A 120 -18.05 -10.96 -7.14
N ASN A 121 -18.32 -9.83 -6.47
CA ASN A 121 -17.67 -8.54 -6.74
C ASN A 121 -16.58 -8.21 -5.70
N VAL A 122 -16.19 -9.17 -4.87
CA VAL A 122 -15.13 -9.01 -3.86
C VAL A 122 -13.96 -9.94 -4.17
N LEU A 123 -12.76 -9.37 -4.20
CA LEU A 123 -11.51 -10.11 -4.27
C LEU A 123 -10.75 -9.92 -2.96
N ILE A 124 -10.16 -11.01 -2.45
CA ILE A 124 -9.37 -11.03 -1.23
C ILE A 124 -7.94 -11.44 -1.60
N TRP A 125 -6.96 -10.72 -1.09
CA TRP A 125 -5.55 -11.04 -1.27
C TRP A 125 -4.73 -10.59 -0.06
N THR A 126 -3.50 -11.07 0.03
CA THR A 126 -2.53 -10.64 1.05
C THR A 126 -1.42 -9.87 0.35
N ALA A 127 -1.05 -8.70 0.87
CA ALA A 127 0.02 -7.88 0.30
C ALA A 127 0.82 -7.15 1.37
N THR A 128 2.06 -6.83 1.03
CA THR A 128 2.94 -5.95 1.81
C THR A 128 2.66 -4.49 1.40
N ASP A 129 1.81 -3.81 2.17
CA ASP A 129 1.26 -2.49 1.87
C ASP A 129 2.00 -1.37 2.62
N TYR A 130 2.06 -0.19 1.99
CA TYR A 130 2.75 1.01 2.47
C TYR A 130 1.82 2.24 2.58
N ALA A 131 0.49 2.08 2.55
CA ALA A 131 -0.41 3.24 2.51
C ALA A 131 -0.34 4.14 3.77
N ASP A 132 0.02 3.59 4.94
CA ASP A 132 0.13 4.33 6.19
C ASP A 132 1.54 4.88 6.47
N GLY A 133 2.46 4.80 5.50
CA GLY A 133 3.86 5.23 5.65
C GLY A 133 4.77 4.20 6.33
N GLU A 134 4.24 3.02 6.64
CA GLU A 134 4.96 1.88 7.20
C GLU A 134 4.66 0.63 6.38
N VAL A 135 5.66 -0.22 6.19
CA VAL A 135 5.52 -1.48 5.46
C VAL A 135 4.84 -2.53 6.35
N LYS A 136 3.64 -2.98 5.98
CA LYS A 136 2.84 -3.94 6.75
C LYS A 136 2.26 -5.02 5.85
N VAL A 137 2.28 -6.28 6.32
CA VAL A 137 1.55 -7.36 5.65
C VAL A 137 0.08 -7.28 6.07
N GLU A 138 -0.81 -7.06 5.11
CA GLU A 138 -2.24 -6.89 5.36
C GLU A 138 -3.06 -7.87 4.50
N TYR A 139 -4.14 -8.39 5.09
CA TYR A 139 -5.22 -9.04 4.36
C TYR A 139 -6.15 -7.97 3.83
N ILE A 140 -6.27 -7.90 2.51
CA ILE A 140 -7.00 -6.86 1.80
C ILE A 140 -8.20 -7.48 1.10
N ALA A 141 -9.37 -6.86 1.26
CA ALA A 141 -10.56 -7.16 0.48
C ALA A 141 -10.92 -5.97 -0.39
N GLY A 142 -10.85 -6.12 -1.71
CA GLY A 142 -11.29 -5.14 -2.68
C GLY A 142 -12.68 -5.50 -3.19
N ARG A 143 -13.69 -4.74 -2.77
CA ARG A 143 -15.05 -4.80 -3.34
C ARG A 143 -15.16 -3.80 -4.47
N VAL A 144 -15.55 -4.27 -5.66
CA VAL A 144 -15.84 -3.43 -6.82
C VAL A 144 -17.34 -3.41 -7.11
N LYS A 145 -17.79 -2.50 -7.99
CA LYS A 145 -19.22 -2.34 -8.27
C LYS A 145 -19.86 -3.59 -8.90
N SER A 146 -19.18 -4.23 -9.86
CA SER A 146 -19.71 -5.37 -10.61
C SER A 146 -18.77 -6.57 -10.62
N GLN A 147 -19.31 -7.76 -10.90
CA GLN A 147 -18.52 -8.98 -11.03
C GLN A 147 -17.56 -8.91 -12.23
N GLU A 148 -18.00 -8.31 -13.33
CA GLU A 148 -17.19 -8.15 -14.56
C GLU A 148 -15.95 -7.31 -14.28
N MET A 149 -16.08 -6.26 -13.46
CA MET A 149 -14.94 -5.45 -13.04
C MET A 149 -13.98 -6.23 -12.13
N ALA A 150 -14.50 -7.11 -11.27
CA ALA A 150 -13.64 -7.95 -10.43
C ALA A 150 -12.83 -8.91 -11.30
N ILE A 151 -13.48 -9.55 -12.28
CA ILE A 151 -12.82 -10.44 -13.24
C ILE A 151 -11.79 -9.65 -14.08
N SER A 152 -12.15 -8.47 -14.57
CA SER A 152 -11.27 -7.58 -15.35
C SER A 152 -10.05 -7.16 -14.54
N PHE A 153 -10.24 -6.73 -13.29
CA PHE A 153 -9.16 -6.38 -12.38
C PHE A 153 -8.23 -7.56 -12.11
N LYS A 154 -8.79 -8.73 -11.77
CA LYS A 154 -8.03 -9.96 -11.53
C LYS A 154 -7.22 -10.35 -12.77
N LYS A 155 -7.84 -10.37 -13.94
CA LYS A 155 -7.17 -10.67 -15.21
C LYS A 155 -6.01 -9.71 -15.46
N ARG A 156 -6.24 -8.40 -15.31
CA ARG A 156 -5.21 -7.39 -15.54
C ARG A 156 -4.06 -7.50 -14.55
N PHE A 157 -4.34 -7.87 -13.30
CA PHE A 157 -3.35 -8.13 -12.28
C PHE A 157 -2.48 -9.34 -12.63
N GLU A 158 -3.11 -10.46 -13.03
CA GLU A 158 -2.41 -11.68 -13.45
C GLU A 158 -1.57 -11.47 -14.71
N GLU A 159 -2.05 -10.68 -15.68
CA GLU A 159 -1.27 -10.24 -16.85
C GLU A 159 -0.01 -9.47 -16.41
N CYS A 160 -0.12 -8.59 -15.42
CA CYS A 160 1.05 -7.88 -14.87
C CYS A 160 2.04 -8.84 -14.19
N GLN A 161 1.57 -9.86 -13.48
CA GLN A 161 2.43 -10.89 -12.87
C GLN A 161 3.16 -11.73 -13.94
N GLN A 162 2.48 -12.02 -15.06
CA GLN A 162 3.08 -12.71 -16.20
C GLN A 162 4.15 -11.84 -16.86
N SER A 163 3.85 -10.58 -17.18
CA SER A 163 4.83 -9.64 -17.73
C SER A 163 6.03 -9.44 -16.81
N LEU A 164 5.82 -9.35 -15.49
CA LEU A 164 6.90 -9.29 -14.50
C LEU A 164 7.85 -10.50 -14.63
N SER A 165 7.29 -11.69 -14.88
CA SER A 165 8.09 -12.91 -15.08
C SER A 165 8.93 -12.86 -16.35
N GLU A 166 8.45 -12.23 -17.41
CA GLU A 166 9.18 -12.07 -18.67
C GLU A 166 10.30 -11.03 -18.56
N LEU A 167 10.05 -9.92 -17.87
CA LEU A 167 11.07 -8.90 -17.61
C LEU A 167 12.25 -9.47 -16.80
N GLN A 168 11.96 -10.29 -15.79
CA GLN A 168 13.00 -10.97 -15.01
C GLN A 168 13.83 -11.95 -15.84
N LYS A 169 13.24 -12.63 -16.83
CA LYS A 169 13.97 -13.51 -17.76
C LYS A 169 14.85 -12.72 -18.73
N GLY A 170 14.39 -11.56 -19.20
CA GLY A 170 15.16 -10.67 -20.07
C GLY A 170 16.38 -10.02 -19.41
N GLN A 171 16.40 -9.92 -18.08
CA GLN A 171 17.57 -9.46 -17.32
C GLN A 171 18.58 -10.59 -17.01
N GLN A 172 18.27 -11.84 -17.37
CA GLN A 172 19.19 -12.98 -17.24
C GLN A 172 19.99 -13.28 -18.52
N SER A 173 19.75 -12.56 -19.62
CA SER A 173 20.50 -12.72 -20.89
C SER A 173 21.70 -11.78 -21.07
N LEU A 174 22.22 -11.20 -19.99
CA LEU A 174 23.58 -10.63 -19.94
C LEU A 174 24.51 -11.53 -19.11
N PRO A 175 24.97 -12.68 -19.60
CA PRO A 175 26.15 -13.32 -19.05
C PRO A 175 27.41 -12.73 -19.69
N ALA A 176 28.48 -12.63 -18.90
CA ALA A 176 29.86 -12.35 -19.30
C ALA A 176 30.20 -10.89 -19.68
N GLY A 177 30.71 -10.14 -18.69
CA GLY A 177 31.39 -8.87 -18.97
C GLY A 177 32.23 -8.31 -17.81
N LEU A 178 31.92 -8.63 -16.55
CA LEU A 178 32.68 -8.16 -15.39
C LEU A 178 32.78 -9.25 -14.30
N SER A 179 33.32 -10.41 -14.68
CA SER A 179 33.87 -11.38 -13.73
C SER A 179 35.35 -11.52 -14.05
N LYS A 180 36.15 -10.58 -13.55
CA LYS A 180 37.59 -10.75 -13.42
C LYS A 180 37.95 -10.51 -11.96
N ASP A 181 38.22 -11.62 -11.28
CA ASP A 181 39.28 -11.81 -10.29
C ASP A 181 39.35 -10.83 -9.11
N THR A 182 38.34 -10.84 -8.24
CA THR A 182 38.51 -10.40 -6.84
C THR A 182 37.48 -11.07 -5.94
N ASN A 183 37.52 -12.41 -5.84
CA ASN A 183 36.82 -13.08 -4.76
C ASN A 183 37.69 -12.93 -3.50
N PRO A 184 37.26 -12.20 -2.44
CA PRO A 184 38.06 -12.06 -1.25
C PRO A 184 38.09 -13.40 -0.50
N VAL A 185 39.26 -14.05 -0.51
CA VAL A 185 39.50 -15.22 0.34
C VAL A 185 39.58 -14.74 1.77
N VAL A 186 38.63 -15.15 2.60
CA VAL A 186 38.61 -14.84 4.04
C VAL A 186 39.35 -15.93 4.78
N TYR A 187 40.43 -15.55 5.47
CA TYR A 187 41.22 -16.45 6.31
C TYR A 187 40.77 -16.33 7.76
N PHE A 188 40.40 -17.44 8.38
CA PHE A 188 40.16 -17.50 9.81
C PHE A 188 41.32 -18.24 10.48
N GLU A 189 42.06 -17.55 11.36
CA GLU A 189 43.05 -18.18 12.22
C GLU A 189 42.33 -18.84 13.40
N VAL A 190 42.50 -20.15 13.55
CA VAL A 190 41.97 -20.91 14.67
C VAL A 190 43.09 -21.13 15.68
N SER A 191 42.97 -20.47 16.83
CA SER A 191 43.85 -20.65 17.99
C SER A 191 43.13 -21.45 19.08
N ALA A 192 43.80 -22.47 19.61
CA ALA A 192 43.41 -23.13 20.85
C ALA A 192 44.60 -23.02 21.83
N ASP A 193 44.33 -22.61 23.06
CA ASP A 193 45.32 -22.46 24.14
C ASP A 193 46.54 -21.58 23.77
N ASP A 194 46.29 -20.42 23.15
CA ASP A 194 47.30 -19.43 22.74
C ASP A 194 48.43 -19.98 21.83
N LYS A 195 48.20 -21.14 21.18
CA LYS A 195 49.04 -21.64 20.09
C LYS A 195 48.25 -21.70 18.77
N PRO A 196 48.78 -21.16 17.66
CA PRO A 196 48.13 -21.25 16.36
C PRO A 196 48.13 -22.71 15.89
N SER A 197 46.93 -23.29 15.70
CA SER A 197 46.75 -24.72 15.42
C SER A 197 46.36 -25.05 13.97
N GLY A 198 46.14 -24.06 13.11
CA GLY A 198 45.90 -24.30 11.69
C GLY A 198 45.20 -23.16 10.96
N HIS A 199 45.11 -23.32 9.64
CA HIS A 199 44.53 -22.37 8.70
C HIS A 199 43.34 -23.00 7.97
N VAL A 200 42.17 -22.36 8.00
CA VAL A 200 40.97 -22.79 7.27
C VAL A 200 40.64 -21.78 6.18
N THR A 201 40.64 -22.25 4.93
CA THR A 201 40.23 -21.48 3.75
C THR A 201 38.79 -21.83 3.39
N MET A 202 37.88 -20.85 3.41
CA MET A 202 36.57 -20.98 2.76
C MET A 202 36.60 -20.28 1.40
N GLU A 203 36.31 -21.03 0.34
CA GLU A 203 35.94 -20.47 -0.96
C GLU A 203 34.43 -20.60 -1.13
N ASP A 204 33.74 -19.48 -1.38
CA ASP A 204 32.34 -19.50 -1.74
C ASP A 204 32.22 -19.90 -3.21
N ARG A 205 31.95 -21.18 -3.47
CA ARG A 205 31.67 -21.70 -4.81
C ARG A 205 30.15 -21.81 -4.98
N PRO A 206 29.53 -21.15 -5.97
CA PRO A 206 28.09 -21.23 -6.15
C PRO A 206 27.73 -22.60 -6.70
N GLY A 207 27.11 -23.43 -5.86
CA GLY A 207 26.47 -24.69 -6.23
C GLY A 207 27.35 -25.94 -6.06
N GLY A 208 27.11 -26.69 -4.98
CA GLY A 208 27.67 -28.03 -4.80
C GLY A 208 27.26 -28.63 -3.45
N ALA A 209 26.64 -29.81 -3.48
CA ALA A 209 26.14 -30.54 -2.32
C ALA A 209 27.25 -30.84 -1.28
N VAL A 210 26.85 -30.83 -0.02
CA VAL A 210 27.71 -31.13 1.14
C VAL A 210 27.86 -32.64 1.27
N GLU A 211 29.00 -33.21 0.85
CA GLU A 211 29.42 -34.55 1.28
C GLU A 211 30.51 -34.40 2.36
N GLY A 212 30.18 -34.82 3.58
CA GLY A 212 31.11 -34.86 4.69
C GLY A 212 32.02 -36.09 4.60
N GLY A 213 33.28 -35.86 4.24
CA GLY A 213 34.35 -36.86 4.32
C GLY A 213 35.27 -36.60 5.51
N GLU A 214 35.17 -37.41 6.56
CA GLU A 214 36.11 -37.42 7.69
C GLU A 214 37.40 -38.14 7.27
N GLN A 215 38.50 -37.38 7.10
CA GLN A 215 39.84 -37.96 6.96
C GLN A 215 40.53 -38.00 8.33
N ARG A 216 40.59 -39.20 8.91
CA ARG A 216 41.45 -39.49 10.07
C ARG A 216 42.90 -39.57 9.61
N SER A 217 43.75 -38.71 10.16
CA SER A 217 45.21 -38.81 10.01
C SER A 217 45.73 -40.02 10.79
N GLY A 218 46.12 -41.08 10.09
CA GLY A 218 46.95 -42.14 10.65
C GLY A 218 48.41 -41.70 10.70
N SER A 219 49.01 -41.73 11.89
CA SER A 219 50.46 -41.59 12.06
C SER A 219 51.15 -42.94 11.78
N PRO A 220 52.31 -42.98 11.12
CA PRO A 220 53.07 -44.22 10.95
C PRO A 220 54.05 -44.42 12.12
N CYS A 221 54.01 -45.62 12.71
CA CYS A 221 55.13 -46.26 13.40
C CYS A 221 55.32 -47.65 12.79
#